data_AF-A0A9P0KBE8-F1
#
_entry.id   AF-A0A9P0KBE8-F1
#
_cell.length_a   1.000
_cell.length_b   1.000
_cell.length_c   1.000
_cell.angle_alpha   90.00
_cell.angle_beta   90.00
_cell.angle_gamma   90.00
#
_symmetry.space_group_name_H-M   'P 1'
#
loop_
_entity.id
_entity.type
_entity.pdbx_description
1 polymer ?
#
loop_
_entity_poly.entity_id
_entity_poly.type
_entity_poly.pdbx_seq_one_letter_code
_entity_poly.pdbx_strand_id
1 'polypeptide(L)'
;MARRSDVYKLVARRMARLHKVCVGQAEKTQPVIWDKLRKFLDLVPATFTDPEKNARCNELVTPKSKIEEEVKVLRLHLEHIDSPTVFAHNDLLMGNIILTDGGKEVGFIDYEYAAFNYQAFDIGNHFTEYAGLDDMDYARYPDKMLQTDWLRTYLTEYLGCEPSQAQIERLYVQVNKFSLLSHVFWGVWALIQAEHSYIDFDYIK
;
A
#
# COMPACT_ATOMS: atom_id res chain seq x y z
N MET A 1 -16.84 7.87 -0.47
CA MET A 1 -17.47 6.54 -0.62
C MET A 1 -16.86 5.49 0.32
N ALA A 2 -15.53 5.36 0.35
CA ALA A 2 -14.81 4.35 1.13
C ALA A 2 -14.92 4.41 2.66
N ARG A 3 -15.48 5.49 3.24
CA ARG A 3 -15.72 5.59 4.69
C ARG A 3 -17.08 5.06 5.14
N ARG A 4 -17.98 4.71 4.21
CA ARG A 4 -19.28 4.13 4.56
C ARG A 4 -19.10 2.66 4.99
N SER A 5 -19.72 2.28 6.10
CA SER A 5 -19.54 0.97 6.71
C SER A 5 -20.05 -0.20 5.88
N ASP A 6 -21.09 0.01 5.08
CA ASP A 6 -21.56 -0.97 4.11
C ASP A 6 -20.52 -1.21 2.99
N VAL A 7 -19.83 -0.16 2.54
CA VAL A 7 -18.85 -0.25 1.44
C VAL A 7 -17.52 -0.82 1.92
N TYR A 8 -16.88 -0.26 2.97
CA TYR A 8 -15.53 -0.72 3.33
C TYR A 8 -15.52 -2.16 3.84
N LYS A 9 -16.65 -2.66 4.38
CA LYS A 9 -16.78 -4.06 4.77
C LYS A 9 -16.77 -4.99 3.56
N LEU A 10 -17.34 -4.56 2.44
CA LEU A 10 -17.25 -5.31 1.18
C LEU A 10 -15.81 -5.35 0.66
N VAL A 11 -15.11 -4.22 0.71
CA VAL A 11 -13.68 -4.13 0.34
C VAL A 11 -12.83 -5.07 1.22
N ALA A 12 -13.02 -5.02 2.55
CA ALA A 12 -12.32 -5.86 3.50
C ALA A 12 -12.50 -7.36 3.21
N ARG A 13 -13.74 -7.80 2.96
CA ARG A 13 -14.02 -9.20 2.59
C ARG A 13 -13.42 -9.56 1.23
N ARG A 14 -13.50 -8.67 0.24
CA ARG A 14 -12.94 -8.92 -1.09
C ARG A 14 -11.42 -9.07 -1.04
N MET A 15 -10.72 -8.22 -0.28
CA MET A 15 -9.28 -8.32 -0.06
C MET A 15 -8.92 -9.61 0.69
N ALA A 16 -9.67 -9.99 1.73
CA ALA A 16 -9.44 -11.26 2.43
C ALA A 16 -9.54 -12.48 1.49
N ARG A 17 -10.50 -12.46 0.56
CA ARG A 17 -10.63 -13.52 -0.46
C ARG A 17 -9.46 -13.53 -1.44
N LEU A 18 -8.98 -12.37 -1.88
CA LEU A 18 -7.79 -12.25 -2.73
C LEU A 18 -6.56 -12.84 -2.04
N HIS A 19 -6.34 -12.48 -0.77
CA HIS A 19 -5.20 -12.94 0.02
C HIS A 19 -5.20 -14.45 0.31
N LYS A 20 -6.34 -15.13 0.12
CA LYS A 20 -6.45 -16.60 0.23
C LYS A 20 -6.18 -17.35 -1.08
N VAL A 21 -5.99 -16.64 -2.19
CA VAL A 21 -5.69 -17.28 -3.48
C VAL A 21 -4.31 -17.92 -3.41
N CYS A 22 -4.26 -19.25 -3.56
CA CYS A 22 -3.01 -19.98 -3.73
C CYS A 22 -2.68 -20.05 -5.23
N VAL A 23 -1.59 -19.39 -5.65
CA VAL A 23 -1.11 -19.42 -7.03
C VAL A 23 0.02 -20.45 -7.14
N GLY A 24 -0.28 -21.67 -7.61
CA GLY A 24 0.72 -22.72 -7.87
C GLY A 24 1.37 -23.30 -6.60
N GLN A 25 2.13 -24.40 -6.76
CA GLN A 25 2.78 -25.08 -5.63
C GLN A 25 3.65 -24.12 -4.82
N ALA A 26 3.43 -24.15 -3.51
CA ALA A 26 3.98 -23.26 -2.50
C ALA A 26 5.50 -23.41 -2.32
N GLU A 27 6.28 -23.04 -3.33
CA GLU A 27 7.61 -22.51 -3.04
C GLU A 27 7.42 -21.23 -2.25
N LYS A 28 8.24 -21.04 -1.22
CA LYS A 28 8.20 -19.89 -0.30
C LYS A 28 8.33 -18.59 -1.09
N THR A 29 7.24 -18.07 -1.61
CA THR A 29 7.20 -16.83 -2.37
C THR A 29 7.60 -15.71 -1.42
N GLN A 30 8.76 -15.10 -1.68
CA GLN A 30 9.25 -13.97 -0.90
C GLN A 30 8.43 -12.72 -1.23
N PRO A 31 8.23 -11.81 -0.27
CA PRO A 31 7.59 -10.53 -0.52
C PRO A 31 8.34 -9.70 -1.57
N VAL A 32 7.65 -9.31 -2.65
CA VAL A 32 8.29 -8.60 -3.78
C VAL A 32 8.73 -7.17 -3.44
N ILE A 33 8.16 -6.58 -2.38
CA ILE A 33 8.26 -5.14 -2.11
C ILE A 33 9.69 -4.66 -2.00
N TRP A 34 10.58 -5.43 -1.37
CA TRP A 34 11.97 -5.03 -1.15
C TRP A 34 12.79 -5.02 -2.44
N ASP A 35 12.62 -6.06 -3.28
CA ASP A 35 13.30 -6.14 -4.56
C ASP A 35 12.78 -5.08 -5.54
N LYS A 36 11.46 -4.80 -5.51
CA LYS A 36 10.85 -3.76 -6.35
C LYS A 36 11.30 -2.36 -5.91
N LEU A 37 11.30 -2.08 -4.61
CA LEU A 37 11.77 -0.82 -4.06
C LEU A 37 13.25 -0.57 -4.35
N ARG A 38 14.12 -1.59 -4.23
CA ARG A 38 15.53 -1.48 -4.62
C ARG A 38 15.68 -1.10 -6.09
N LYS A 39 14.98 -1.81 -6.99
CA LYS A 39 15.00 -1.50 -8.44
C LYS A 39 14.50 -0.08 -8.72
N PHE A 40 13.48 0.37 -8.00
CA PHE A 40 12.96 1.73 -8.14
C PHE A 40 13.99 2.76 -7.69
N LEU A 41 14.63 2.57 -6.53
CA LEU A 41 15.72 3.42 -6.07
C LEU A 41 16.86 3.48 -7.10
N ASP A 42 17.25 2.34 -7.69
CA ASP A 42 18.28 2.31 -8.74
C ASP A 42 17.92 3.15 -9.98
N LEU A 43 16.63 3.26 -10.29
CA LEU A 43 16.10 4.04 -11.42
C LEU A 43 15.91 5.53 -11.12
N VAL A 44 15.89 5.96 -9.85
CA VAL A 44 15.80 7.39 -9.50
C VAL A 44 17.06 8.10 -10.03
N PRO A 45 16.91 9.12 -10.89
CA PRO A 45 18.05 9.81 -11.49
C PRO A 45 18.81 10.62 -10.42
N ALA A 46 20.13 10.72 -10.57
CA ALA A 46 20.94 11.59 -9.72
C ALA A 46 20.74 13.08 -10.04
N THR A 47 20.26 13.39 -11.25
CA THR A 47 19.98 14.75 -11.73
C THR A 47 18.85 14.64 -12.74
N PHE A 48 17.82 15.48 -12.59
CA PHE A 48 16.71 15.53 -13.54
C PHE A 48 17.10 16.31 -14.79
N THR A 49 16.61 15.89 -15.96
CA THR A 49 16.97 16.52 -17.24
C THR A 49 16.44 17.95 -17.33
N ASP A 50 15.27 18.20 -16.74
CA ASP A 50 14.67 19.53 -16.62
C ASP A 50 15.33 20.30 -15.46
N PRO A 51 15.95 21.47 -15.70
CA PRO A 51 16.62 22.25 -14.67
C PRO A 51 15.70 22.72 -13.53
N GLU A 52 14.43 23.04 -13.83
CA GLU A 52 13.46 23.48 -12.84
C GLU A 52 13.04 22.32 -11.94
N LYS A 53 12.74 21.15 -12.54
CA LYS A 53 12.46 19.93 -11.77
C LYS A 53 13.65 19.53 -10.90
N ASN A 54 14.87 19.63 -11.45
CA ASN A 54 16.09 19.32 -10.72
C ASN A 54 16.28 20.25 -9.51
N ALA A 55 16.07 21.55 -9.69
CA ALA A 55 16.15 22.52 -8.59
C ALA A 55 15.10 22.23 -7.50
N ARG A 56 13.84 22.02 -7.89
CA ARG A 56 12.75 21.68 -6.97
C ARG A 56 13.01 20.38 -6.21
N CYS A 57 13.49 19.34 -6.90
CA CYS A 57 13.81 18.07 -6.25
C CYS A 57 14.92 18.24 -5.20
N ASN A 58 15.96 19.01 -5.50
CA ASN A 58 17.05 19.27 -4.55
C ASN A 58 16.61 20.08 -3.32
N GLU A 59 15.57 20.92 -3.46
CA GLU A 59 15.03 21.73 -2.36
C GLU A 59 14.03 20.94 -1.50
N LEU A 60 13.12 20.20 -2.12
CA LEU A 60 11.94 19.62 -1.47
C LEU A 60 12.11 18.15 -1.08
N VAL A 61 12.93 17.41 -1.82
CA VAL A 61 13.02 15.95 -1.67
C VAL A 61 14.23 15.58 -0.81
N THR A 62 14.02 14.64 0.10
CA THR A 62 15.10 14.07 0.90
C THR A 62 16.15 13.41 -0.02
N PRO A 63 17.46 13.63 0.17
CA PRO A 63 18.47 13.04 -0.69
C PRO A 63 18.33 11.51 -0.80
N LYS A 64 18.53 10.96 -2.00
CA LYS A 64 18.42 9.52 -2.27
C LYS A 64 19.18 8.65 -1.27
N SER A 65 20.41 9.04 -0.90
CA SER A 65 21.22 8.32 0.08
C SER A 65 20.55 8.22 1.45
N LYS A 66 19.83 9.26 1.88
CA LYS A 66 19.04 9.26 3.12
C LYS A 66 17.80 8.39 3.00
N ILE A 67 17.11 8.43 1.85
CA ILE A 67 15.99 7.50 1.58
C ILE A 67 16.47 6.04 1.67
N GLU A 68 17.63 5.72 1.09
CA GLU A 68 18.23 4.38 1.15
C GLU A 68 18.60 3.95 2.58
N GLU A 69 19.08 4.87 3.42
CA GLU A 69 19.30 4.62 4.85
C GLU A 69 17.98 4.30 5.58
N GLU A 70 16.94 5.13 5.37
CA GLU A 70 15.62 4.92 5.99
C GLU A 70 14.95 3.62 5.53
N VAL A 71 15.10 3.25 4.25
CA VAL A 71 14.59 1.97 3.73
C VAL A 71 15.27 0.78 4.42
N LYS A 72 16.58 0.86 4.70
CA LYS A 72 17.28 -0.20 5.46
C LYS A 72 16.73 -0.31 6.88
N VAL A 73 16.49 0.82 7.55
CA VAL A 73 15.91 0.85 8.90
C VAL A 73 14.50 0.26 8.90
N LEU A 74 13.64 0.70 7.98
CA LEU A 74 12.29 0.17 7.81
C LEU A 74 12.31 -1.34 7.56
N ARG A 75 13.17 -1.82 6.67
CA ARG A 75 13.30 -3.24 6.37
C ARG A 75 13.67 -4.06 7.60
N LEU A 76 14.69 -3.63 8.34
CA LEU A 76 15.12 -4.28 9.58
C LEU A 76 13.97 -4.38 10.59
N HIS A 77 13.11 -3.37 10.69
CA HIS A 77 11.96 -3.43 11.58
C HIS A 77 10.80 -4.28 11.05
N LEU A 78 10.48 -4.16 9.76
CA LEU A 78 9.30 -4.78 9.16
C LEU A 78 9.46 -6.28 8.87
N GLU A 79 10.69 -6.75 8.63
CA GLU A 79 10.95 -8.19 8.49
C GLU A 79 10.70 -8.98 9.79
N HIS A 80 10.80 -8.32 10.95
CA HIS A 80 10.67 -8.95 12.27
C HIS A 80 9.28 -8.86 12.92
N ILE A 81 8.29 -8.27 12.23
CA ILE A 81 6.93 -8.17 12.79
C ILE A 81 5.99 -9.27 12.28
N ASP A 82 6.50 -10.27 11.55
CA ASP A 82 5.80 -11.50 11.18
C ASP A 82 4.45 -11.29 10.46
N SER A 83 4.41 -10.38 9.48
CA SER A 83 3.23 -10.29 8.60
C SER A 83 3.28 -11.43 7.57
N PRO A 84 2.18 -12.20 7.38
CA PRO A 84 2.19 -13.31 6.44
C PRO A 84 2.35 -12.82 5.00
N THR A 85 2.99 -13.63 4.17
CA THR A 85 3.04 -13.38 2.72
C THR A 85 1.79 -13.94 2.05
N VAL A 86 1.14 -13.13 1.23
CA VAL A 86 -0.12 -13.43 0.54
C VAL A 86 -0.04 -12.94 -0.91
N PHE A 87 -0.90 -13.46 -1.79
CA PHE A 87 -1.08 -12.84 -3.10
C PHE A 87 -1.85 -11.52 -2.91
N ALA A 88 -1.16 -10.40 -3.12
CA ALA A 88 -1.64 -9.05 -2.85
C ALA A 88 -1.89 -8.29 -4.15
N HIS A 89 -2.78 -7.29 -4.10
CA HIS A 89 -3.01 -6.34 -5.19
C HIS A 89 -1.85 -5.36 -5.32
N ASN A 90 -1.33 -4.90 -4.17
CA ASN A 90 -0.25 -3.92 -3.99
C ASN A 90 -0.55 -2.48 -4.44
N ASP A 91 -1.73 -2.23 -5.03
CA ASP A 91 -2.12 -0.92 -5.56
C ASP A 91 -3.64 -0.69 -5.49
N LEU A 92 -4.22 -0.90 -4.31
CA LEU A 92 -5.68 -0.81 -4.14
C LEU A 92 -6.15 0.62 -3.82
N LEU A 93 -5.86 1.56 -4.72
CA LEU A 93 -6.41 2.91 -4.72
C LEU A 93 -7.92 2.93 -5.03
N MET A 94 -8.58 4.03 -4.72
CA MET A 94 -10.05 4.12 -4.79
C MET A 94 -10.59 3.87 -6.21
N GLY A 95 -9.85 4.26 -7.24
CA GLY A 95 -10.17 4.00 -8.66
C GLY A 95 -10.16 2.51 -9.04
N ASN A 96 -9.44 1.67 -8.30
CA ASN A 96 -9.32 0.23 -8.55
C ASN A 96 -10.41 -0.58 -7.84
N ILE A 97 -11.36 0.07 -7.18
CA ILE A 97 -12.46 -0.53 -6.43
C ILE A 97 -13.79 -0.23 -7.14
N ILE A 98 -14.39 -1.25 -7.75
CA ILE A 98 -15.62 -1.12 -8.52
C ILE A 98 -16.79 -1.67 -7.72
N LEU A 99 -17.77 -0.81 -7.40
CA LEU A 99 -19.04 -1.26 -6.87
C LEU A 99 -19.91 -1.85 -7.98
N THR A 100 -20.41 -3.05 -7.73
CA THR A 100 -21.26 -3.81 -8.65
C THR A 100 -22.56 -4.22 -7.94
N ASP A 101 -23.50 -4.82 -8.69
CA ASP A 101 -24.82 -5.26 -8.21
C ASP A 101 -25.55 -4.20 -7.36
N GLY A 102 -25.70 -2.99 -7.90
CA GLY A 102 -26.39 -1.90 -7.20
C GLY A 102 -25.72 -1.47 -5.88
N GLY A 103 -24.41 -1.71 -5.73
CA GLY A 103 -23.62 -1.34 -4.54
C GLY A 103 -23.53 -2.44 -3.47
N LYS A 104 -23.90 -3.68 -3.79
CA LYS A 104 -23.84 -4.82 -2.87
C LYS A 104 -22.57 -5.66 -2.99
N GLU A 105 -21.84 -5.50 -4.09
CA GLU A 105 -20.61 -6.24 -4.36
C GLU A 105 -19.46 -5.31 -4.74
N VAL A 106 -18.24 -5.78 -4.53
CA VAL A 106 -17.00 -5.08 -4.87
C VAL A 106 -16.13 -5.98 -5.74
N GLY A 107 -15.76 -5.49 -6.91
CA GLY A 107 -14.70 -6.01 -7.76
C GLY A 107 -13.43 -5.17 -7.62
N PHE A 108 -12.27 -5.80 -7.79
CA PHE A 108 -11.00 -5.11 -7.97
C PHE A 108 -10.56 -5.25 -9.42
N ILE A 109 -9.89 -4.23 -9.94
CA ILE A 109 -9.35 -4.16 -11.30
C ILE A 109 -7.90 -3.67 -11.25
N ASP A 110 -7.21 -3.74 -12.38
CA ASP A 110 -5.84 -3.23 -12.53
C ASP A 110 -4.80 -3.91 -11.63
N TYR A 111 -4.54 -5.18 -11.92
CA TYR A 111 -3.63 -6.04 -11.16
C TYR A 111 -2.15 -5.90 -11.60
N GLU A 112 -1.73 -4.77 -12.15
CA GLU A 112 -0.37 -4.62 -12.71
C GLU A 112 0.74 -4.71 -11.64
N TYR A 113 0.45 -4.32 -10.39
CA TYR A 113 1.34 -4.47 -9.25
C TYR A 113 1.14 -5.79 -8.49
N ALA A 114 0.18 -6.63 -8.90
CA ALA A 114 -0.21 -7.80 -8.13
C ALA A 114 0.89 -8.86 -8.09
N ALA A 115 1.23 -9.28 -6.88
CA ALA A 115 2.31 -10.21 -6.60
C ALA A 115 2.24 -10.69 -5.15
N PHE A 116 3.02 -11.73 -4.82
CA PHE A 116 3.20 -12.12 -3.44
C PHE A 116 3.89 -11.03 -2.64
N ASN A 117 3.24 -10.58 -1.56
CA ASN A 117 3.74 -9.52 -0.70
C ASN A 117 3.19 -9.67 0.73
N TYR A 118 3.63 -8.81 1.65
CA TYR A 118 3.11 -8.79 3.01
C TYR A 118 1.62 -8.40 3.03
N GLN A 119 0.82 -9.20 3.74
CA GLN A 119 -0.59 -8.92 3.98
C GLN A 119 -0.81 -7.51 4.55
N ALA A 120 0.03 -7.10 5.50
CA ALA A 120 -0.10 -5.79 6.13
C ALA A 120 0.31 -4.63 5.21
N PHE A 121 1.14 -4.88 4.18
CA PHE A 121 1.45 -3.87 3.17
C PHE A 121 0.24 -3.56 2.31
N ASP A 122 -0.46 -4.57 1.79
CA ASP A 122 -1.61 -4.33 0.89
C ASP A 122 -2.75 -3.59 1.62
N ILE A 123 -3.00 -3.96 2.89
CA ILE A 123 -3.99 -3.27 3.73
C ILE A 123 -3.52 -1.85 4.09
N GLY A 124 -2.25 -1.69 4.51
CA GLY A 124 -1.70 -0.38 4.86
C GLY A 124 -1.71 0.59 3.68
N ASN A 125 -1.35 0.10 2.51
CA ASN A 125 -1.44 0.83 1.26
C ASN A 125 -2.88 1.26 0.97
N HIS A 126 -3.85 0.37 1.08
CA HIS A 126 -5.24 0.75 0.88
C HIS A 126 -5.71 1.85 1.88
N PHE A 127 -5.19 1.86 3.10
CA PHE A 127 -5.52 2.89 4.08
C PHE A 127 -4.88 4.25 3.79
N THR A 128 -3.66 4.30 3.23
CA THR A 128 -3.02 5.57 2.85
C THR A 128 -3.82 6.28 1.75
N GLU A 129 -4.47 5.53 0.86
CA GLU A 129 -5.33 6.03 -0.22
C GLU A 129 -6.59 6.77 0.25
N TYR A 130 -6.95 6.67 1.54
CA TYR A 130 -8.06 7.46 2.09
C TYR A 130 -7.74 8.96 2.13
N ALA A 131 -6.46 9.33 2.15
CA ALA A 131 -6.04 10.73 2.11
C ALA A 131 -6.42 11.40 0.78
N GLY A 132 -6.49 10.63 -0.32
CA GLY A 132 -6.73 11.13 -1.67
C GLY A 132 -5.46 11.71 -2.32
N LEU A 133 -5.52 11.89 -3.64
CA LEU A 133 -4.41 12.40 -4.46
C LEU A 133 -4.61 13.89 -4.80
N ASP A 134 -5.74 14.25 -5.41
CA ASP A 134 -6.00 15.64 -5.84
C ASP A 134 -6.31 16.57 -4.66
N ASP A 135 -7.22 16.16 -3.78
CA ASP A 135 -7.62 16.86 -2.55
C ASP A 135 -7.04 16.14 -1.33
N MET A 136 -5.71 16.04 -1.28
CA MET A 136 -4.99 15.30 -0.24
C MET A 136 -5.27 15.86 1.16
N ASP A 137 -5.80 14.99 2.03
CA ASP A 137 -6.15 15.32 3.41
C ASP A 137 -5.81 14.14 4.32
N TYR A 138 -4.68 14.23 5.01
CA TYR A 138 -4.21 13.19 5.94
C TYR A 138 -5.16 12.95 7.12
N ALA A 139 -6.05 13.89 7.45
CA ALA A 139 -7.07 13.66 8.46
C ALA A 139 -8.12 12.62 8.01
N ARG A 140 -8.15 12.28 6.72
CA ARG A 140 -9.00 11.21 6.17
C ARG A 140 -8.41 9.82 6.34
N TYR A 141 -7.15 9.68 6.77
CA TYR A 141 -6.62 8.37 7.13
C TYR A 141 -7.54 7.70 8.17
N PRO A 142 -7.84 6.39 8.06
CA PRO A 142 -8.71 5.70 9.00
C PRO A 142 -8.24 5.84 10.45
N ASP A 143 -9.11 6.33 11.33
CA ASP A 143 -8.83 6.33 12.77
C ASP A 143 -8.81 4.90 13.33
N LYS A 144 -8.35 4.74 14.56
CA LYS A 144 -8.26 3.43 15.20
C LYS A 144 -9.59 2.68 15.24
N MET A 145 -10.71 3.38 15.38
CA MET A 145 -12.03 2.76 15.42
C MET A 145 -12.39 2.15 14.06
N LEU A 146 -12.24 2.93 12.98
CA LEU A 146 -12.49 2.46 11.62
C LEU A 146 -11.55 1.31 11.26
N GLN A 147 -10.25 1.46 11.52
CA GLN A 147 -9.26 0.41 11.26
C GLN A 147 -9.64 -0.88 12.00
N THR A 148 -10.01 -0.80 13.28
CA THR A 148 -10.35 -2.00 14.07
C THR A 148 -11.58 -2.71 13.49
N ASP A 149 -12.62 -1.99 13.08
CA ASP A 149 -13.82 -2.59 12.48
C ASP A 149 -13.54 -3.18 11.08
N TRP A 150 -12.72 -2.50 10.29
CA TRP A 150 -12.25 -2.99 8.99
C TRP A 150 -11.43 -4.27 9.14
N LEU A 151 -10.44 -4.27 10.04
CA LEU A 151 -9.53 -5.39 10.29
C LEU A 151 -10.26 -6.59 10.91
N ARG A 152 -11.24 -6.36 11.79
CA ARG A 152 -12.12 -7.43 12.27
C ARG A 152 -12.87 -8.07 11.11
N THR A 153 -13.51 -7.26 10.26
CA THR A 153 -14.25 -7.76 9.09
C THR A 153 -13.35 -8.56 8.14
N TYR A 154 -12.16 -8.04 7.87
CA TYR A 154 -11.14 -8.71 7.06
C TYR A 154 -10.72 -10.05 7.68
N LEU A 155 -10.33 -10.07 8.95
CA LEU A 155 -9.86 -11.27 9.64
C LEU A 155 -10.95 -12.33 9.78
N THR A 156 -12.21 -11.94 10.03
CA THR A 156 -13.33 -12.88 10.08
C THR A 156 -13.49 -13.62 8.75
N GLU A 157 -13.41 -12.92 7.62
CA GLU A 157 -13.46 -13.54 6.29
C GLU A 157 -12.20 -14.37 5.99
N TYR A 158 -11.02 -13.86 6.38
CA TYR A 158 -9.74 -14.49 6.12
C TYR A 158 -9.62 -15.83 6.86
N LEU A 159 -9.87 -15.81 8.18
CA LEU A 159 -9.79 -16.97 9.08
C LEU A 159 -11.01 -17.89 8.99
N GLY A 160 -12.17 -17.38 8.59
CA GLY A 160 -13.44 -18.12 8.58
C GLY A 160 -14.10 -18.26 9.95
N CYS A 161 -13.62 -17.52 10.96
CA CYS A 161 -14.18 -17.46 12.31
C CYS A 161 -13.93 -16.09 12.94
N GLU A 162 -14.58 -15.78 14.06
CA GLU A 162 -14.36 -14.52 14.76
C GLU A 162 -12.91 -14.42 15.29
N PRO A 163 -12.15 -13.37 14.94
CA PRO A 163 -10.79 -13.19 15.42
C PRO A 163 -10.78 -12.75 16.88
N SER A 164 -9.74 -13.16 17.61
CA SER A 164 -9.48 -12.63 18.95
C SER A 164 -9.03 -11.17 18.89
N GLN A 165 -9.26 -10.43 19.98
CA GLN A 165 -8.82 -9.04 20.10
C GLN A 165 -7.30 -8.89 19.88
N ALA A 166 -6.51 -9.87 20.35
CA ALA A 166 -5.06 -9.89 20.15
C ALA A 166 -4.66 -10.04 18.67
N GLN A 167 -5.41 -10.80 17.88
CA GLN A 167 -5.16 -10.92 16.43
C GLN A 167 -5.46 -9.60 15.71
N ILE A 168 -6.55 -8.93 16.08
CA ILE A 168 -6.91 -7.62 15.52
C ILE A 168 -5.84 -6.57 15.88
N GLU A 169 -5.43 -6.51 17.14
CA GLU A 169 -4.40 -5.57 17.60
C GLU A 169 -3.04 -5.82 16.96
N ARG A 170 -2.64 -7.08 16.81
CA ARG A 170 -1.41 -7.44 16.10
C ARG A 170 -1.45 -6.94 14.66
N LEU A 171 -2.52 -7.24 13.93
CA LEU A 171 -2.63 -6.79 12.54
C LEU A 171 -2.71 -5.26 12.43
N TYR A 172 -3.40 -4.60 13.37
CA TYR A 172 -3.43 -3.12 13.46
C TYR A 172 -2.03 -2.53 13.56
N VAL A 173 -1.18 -3.07 14.45
CA VAL A 173 0.21 -2.60 14.59
C VAL A 173 1.00 -2.86 13.31
N GLN A 174 0.85 -4.04 12.70
CA GLN A 174 1.54 -4.37 11.46
C GLN A 174 1.14 -3.41 10.32
N VAL A 175 -0.15 -3.22 10.11
CA VAL A 175 -0.71 -2.37 9.05
C VAL A 175 -0.21 -0.93 9.15
N ASN A 176 -0.25 -0.33 10.35
CA ASN A 176 0.23 1.04 10.53
C ASN A 176 1.75 1.16 10.32
N LYS A 177 2.53 0.14 10.69
CA LYS A 177 3.97 0.12 10.40
C LYS A 177 4.25 -0.02 8.89
N PHE A 178 3.52 -0.89 8.19
CA PHE A 178 3.67 -1.07 6.75
C PHE A 178 3.11 0.10 5.92
N SER A 179 2.20 0.91 6.48
CA SER A 179 1.73 2.15 5.84
C SER A 179 2.88 3.14 5.62
N LEU A 180 3.87 3.16 6.52
CA LEU A 180 5.11 3.93 6.32
C LEU A 180 5.89 3.46 5.08
N LEU A 181 5.94 2.14 4.85
CA LEU A 181 6.58 1.58 3.66
C LEU A 181 5.81 1.93 2.38
N SER A 182 4.48 2.00 2.42
CA SER A 182 3.66 2.46 1.28
C SER A 182 4.03 3.89 0.89
N HIS A 183 4.14 4.81 1.85
CA HIS A 183 4.56 6.19 1.58
C HIS A 183 5.94 6.27 0.91
N VAL A 184 6.92 5.51 1.43
CA VAL A 184 8.26 5.49 0.83
C VAL A 184 8.22 4.88 -0.57
N PHE A 185 7.47 3.79 -0.77
CA PHE A 185 7.37 3.12 -2.05
C PHE A 185 6.81 4.03 -3.14
N TRP A 186 5.67 4.67 -2.89
CA TRP A 186 5.05 5.58 -3.85
C TRP A 186 5.80 6.90 -4.00
N GLY A 187 6.46 7.38 -2.95
CA GLY A 187 7.36 8.54 -3.05
C GLY A 187 8.54 8.27 -3.99
N VAL A 188 9.21 7.12 -3.86
CA VAL A 188 10.29 6.73 -4.78
C VAL A 188 9.76 6.53 -6.20
N TRP A 189 8.59 5.88 -6.35
CA TRP A 189 7.95 5.73 -7.66
C TRP A 189 7.66 7.09 -8.31
N ALA A 190 7.16 8.07 -7.55
CA ALA A 190 6.87 9.41 -8.06
C ALA A 190 8.14 10.11 -8.58
N LEU A 191 9.29 9.96 -7.90
CA LEU A 191 10.56 10.52 -8.39
C LEU A 191 10.99 9.95 -9.74
N ILE A 192 10.73 8.67 -10.01
CA ILE A 192 10.98 8.08 -11.34
C ILE A 192 10.05 8.69 -12.38
N GLN A 193 8.76 8.84 -12.03
CA GLN A 193 7.75 9.41 -12.92
C GLN A 193 7.99 10.89 -13.20
N ALA A 194 8.57 11.66 -12.26
CA ALA A 194 8.92 13.06 -12.46
C ALA A 194 9.86 13.27 -13.66
N GLU A 195 10.72 12.29 -13.96
CA GLU A 195 11.63 12.31 -15.11
C GLU A 195 11.00 11.72 -16.38
N HIS A 196 10.23 10.62 -16.26
CA HIS A 196 9.84 9.81 -17.42
C HIS A 196 8.37 9.89 -17.83
N SER A 197 7.49 10.40 -16.98
CA SER A 197 6.06 10.45 -17.25
C SER A 197 5.70 11.58 -18.22
N TYR A 198 4.79 11.29 -19.14
CA TYR A 198 4.15 12.28 -20.01
C TYR A 198 2.81 12.78 -19.46
N ILE A 199 2.37 12.25 -18.32
CA ILE A 199 1.12 12.64 -17.67
C ILE A 199 1.32 14.01 -17.00
N ASP A 200 0.35 14.90 -17.20
CA ASP A 200 0.29 16.20 -16.52
C ASP A 200 -0.08 16.02 -15.04
N PHE A 201 0.92 15.68 -14.23
CA PHE A 201 0.82 15.49 -12.79
C PHE A 201 2.12 15.95 -12.11
N ASP A 202 2.01 16.63 -10.97
CA ASP A 202 3.19 17.11 -10.24
C ASP A 202 3.73 16.03 -9.29
N TYR A 203 4.63 15.20 -9.82
CA TYR A 203 5.25 14.10 -9.09
C TYR A 203 6.28 14.52 -8.02
N ILE A 204 6.66 15.80 -7.92
CA ILE A 204 7.64 16.30 -6.95
C ILE A 204 6.94 16.91 -5.70
N LYS A 205 5.63 17.18 -5.80
CA LYS A 205 4.85 17.87 -4.77
C LYS A 205 4.62 17.04 -3.50
#